data_AF-A0A951Z3K0-F1
#
_entry.id   AF-A0A951Z3K0-F1
#
_cell.length_a   1.000
_cell.length_b   1.000
_cell.length_c   1.000
_cell.angle_alpha   90.00
_cell.angle_beta   90.00
_cell.angle_gamma   90.00
#
_symmetry.space_group_name_H-M   'P 1'
#
loop_
_entity.id
_entity.type
_entity.pdbx_description
1 polymer ?
#
loop_
_entity_poly.entity_id
_entity_poly.type
_entity_poly.pdbx_seq_one_letter_code
_entity_poly.pdbx_strand_id
1 'polypeptide(L)'
;MTLEHLSPEQAREVLARAEEIQRRMDAGEVHTVGTDALLAAAEEAGLSREAIEQALAEVAPQPTQQVAPGQLVFALSADKKYYPAEVLATGPREVRVRFMSGGEHALVPEQVRPARFLPGEKITCPLPFWGWWACKVVKFDHKEMQVTVTDDWNTFTFDVSKVRLDPPKDQEETTRTKLIRNAYLWGVASGGIITAIVMRFLMR
;
A
#
# COMPACT_ATOMS: atom_id res chain seq x y z
N MET A 1 -26.24 -16.15 -11.15
CA MET A 1 -27.22 -15.49 -12.03
C MET A 1 -26.51 -15.18 -13.33
N THR A 2 -26.88 -15.89 -14.40
CA THR A 2 -26.28 -15.83 -15.74
C THR A 2 -26.94 -14.73 -16.57
N LEU A 3 -26.14 -13.91 -17.27
CA LEU A 3 -26.51 -12.70 -18.01
C LEU A 3 -27.26 -12.96 -19.36
N GLU A 4 -28.07 -14.01 -19.47
CA GLU A 4 -28.52 -14.48 -20.79
C GLU A 4 -29.83 -13.89 -21.34
N HIS A 5 -30.62 -13.10 -20.59
CA HIS A 5 -31.89 -12.55 -21.10
C HIS A 5 -32.14 -11.08 -20.73
N LEU A 6 -31.31 -10.15 -21.19
CA LEU A 6 -31.69 -8.74 -21.26
C LEU A 6 -32.35 -8.47 -22.61
N SER A 7 -33.56 -7.92 -22.60
CA SER A 7 -34.21 -7.48 -23.84
C SER A 7 -33.41 -6.32 -24.47
N PRO A 8 -33.49 -6.11 -25.79
CA PRO A 8 -32.76 -5.01 -26.45
C PRO A 8 -33.09 -3.63 -25.89
N GLU A 9 -34.28 -3.45 -25.34
CA GLU A 9 -34.70 -2.21 -24.69
C GLU A 9 -34.11 -2.07 -23.29
N GLN A 10 -34.08 -3.14 -22.49
CA GLN A 10 -33.42 -3.15 -21.18
C GLN A 10 -31.92 -2.94 -21.30
N ALA A 11 -31.29 -3.52 -22.33
CA ALA A 11 -29.88 -3.28 -22.61
C ALA A 11 -29.60 -1.81 -22.97
N ARG A 12 -30.48 -1.17 -23.76
CA ARG A 12 -30.37 0.25 -24.10
C ARG A 12 -30.59 1.15 -22.88
N GLU A 13 -31.53 0.82 -22.01
CA GLU A 13 -31.79 1.56 -20.78
C GLU A 13 -30.62 1.45 -19.81
N VAL A 14 -30.05 0.25 -19.63
CA VAL A 14 -28.85 0.04 -18.80
C VAL A 14 -27.64 0.77 -19.38
N LEU A 15 -27.45 0.76 -20.70
CA LEU A 15 -26.36 1.48 -21.36
C LEU A 15 -26.53 3.01 -21.27
N ALA A 16 -27.75 3.52 -21.47
CA ALA A 16 -28.04 4.94 -21.29
C ALA A 16 -27.81 5.38 -19.83
N ARG A 17 -28.17 4.53 -18.86
CA ARG A 17 -27.92 4.79 -17.45
C ARG A 17 -26.44 4.71 -17.09
N ALA A 18 -25.69 3.77 -17.68
CA ALA A 18 -24.26 3.65 -17.49
C ALA A 18 -23.51 4.86 -18.09
N GLU A 19 -23.94 5.37 -19.25
CA GLU A 19 -23.38 6.57 -19.88
C GLU A 19 -23.67 7.83 -19.05
N GLU A 20 -24.87 7.94 -18.47
CA GLU A 20 -25.20 9.03 -17.53
C GLU A 20 -24.33 8.98 -16.27
N ILE A 21 -24.11 7.79 -15.71
CA ILE A 21 -23.23 7.60 -14.54
C ILE A 21 -21.79 7.96 -14.91
N GLN A 22 -21.29 7.53 -16.08
CA GLN A 22 -19.96 7.85 -16.57
C GLN A 22 -19.79 9.36 -16.77
N ARG A 23 -20.76 10.05 -17.38
CA ARG A 23 -20.72 11.52 -17.54
C ARG A 23 -20.72 12.25 -16.20
N ARG A 24 -21.48 11.77 -15.20
CA ARG A 24 -21.45 12.36 -13.84
C ARG A 24 -20.11 12.11 -13.13
N MET A 25 -19.47 10.96 -13.37
CA MET A 25 -18.14 10.66 -12.84
C MET A 25 -17.07 11.54 -13.49
N ASP A 26 -17.11 11.70 -14.82
CA ASP A 26 -16.17 12.54 -15.58
C ASP A 26 -16.37 14.04 -15.30
N ALA A 27 -17.58 14.46 -14.92
CA ALA A 27 -17.90 15.83 -14.49
C ALA A 27 -17.59 16.12 -13.00
N GLY A 28 -17.12 15.14 -12.24
CA GLY A 28 -16.79 15.31 -10.81
C GLY A 28 -18.00 15.46 -9.86
N GLU A 29 -19.24 15.35 -10.37
CA GLU A 29 -20.48 15.54 -9.59
C GLU A 29 -20.80 14.37 -8.65
N VAL A 30 -20.16 13.20 -8.82
CA VAL A 30 -20.39 12.05 -7.93
C VAL A 30 -19.73 12.24 -6.55
N HIS A 31 -18.81 13.20 -6.40
CA HIS A 31 -18.17 13.47 -5.11
C HIS A 31 -18.96 14.41 -4.19
N THR A 32 -19.85 15.25 -4.71
CA THR A 32 -20.61 16.22 -3.89
C THR A 32 -21.83 15.58 -3.22
N VAL A 33 -22.57 14.72 -3.94
CA VAL A 33 -23.79 14.09 -3.41
C VAL A 33 -23.50 13.13 -2.24
N GLY A 34 -22.34 12.46 -2.24
CA GLY A 34 -21.92 11.56 -1.17
C GLY A 34 -21.35 12.27 0.06
N THR A 35 -20.69 13.42 -0.12
CA THR A 35 -20.12 14.20 0.99
C THR A 35 -21.19 14.99 1.73
N ASP A 36 -22.18 15.55 1.03
CA ASP A 36 -23.27 16.29 1.68
C ASP A 36 -24.15 15.40 2.56
N ALA A 37 -24.47 14.17 2.11
CA ALA A 37 -25.22 13.20 2.91
C ALA A 37 -24.41 12.69 4.13
N LEU A 38 -23.09 12.56 3.98
CA LEU A 38 -22.18 12.18 5.06
C LEU A 38 -22.03 13.31 6.09
N LEU A 39 -21.92 14.56 5.62
CA LEU A 39 -21.86 15.77 6.45
C LEU A 39 -23.14 15.91 7.29
N ALA A 40 -24.32 15.72 6.68
CA ALA A 40 -25.60 15.76 7.38
C ALA A 40 -25.70 14.67 8.48
N ALA A 41 -25.30 13.43 8.17
CA ALA A 41 -25.33 12.33 9.15
C ALA A 41 -24.32 12.54 10.31
N ALA A 42 -23.19 13.18 10.05
CA ALA A 42 -22.18 13.44 11.06
C ALA A 42 -22.53 14.67 11.93
N GLU A 43 -23.21 15.67 11.37
CA GLU A 43 -23.82 16.77 12.14
C GLU A 43 -24.92 16.26 13.07
N GLU A 44 -25.76 15.31 12.63
CA GLU A 44 -26.75 14.63 13.47
C GLU A 44 -26.11 13.84 14.63
N ALA A 45 -24.89 13.34 14.43
CA ALA A 45 -24.09 12.69 15.48
C ALA A 45 -23.38 13.70 16.42
N GLY A 46 -23.59 15.01 16.24
CA GLY A 46 -23.03 16.07 17.06
C GLY A 46 -21.57 16.41 16.76
N LEU A 47 -21.04 15.98 15.61
CA LEU A 47 -19.71 16.34 15.15
C LEU A 47 -19.75 17.68 14.43
N SER A 48 -18.75 18.55 14.66
CA SER A 48 -18.67 19.83 13.96
C SER A 48 -18.28 19.62 12.50
N ARG A 49 -18.91 20.39 11.61
CA ARG A 49 -18.62 20.43 10.17
C ARG A 49 -17.12 20.59 9.87
N GLU A 50 -16.46 21.48 10.62
CA GLU A 50 -15.02 21.73 10.53
C GLU A 50 -14.17 20.50 10.89
N ALA A 51 -14.56 19.73 11.91
CA ALA A 51 -13.85 18.50 12.29
C ALA A 51 -14.01 17.41 11.23
N ILE A 52 -15.17 17.34 10.56
CA ILE A 52 -15.44 16.38 9.49
C ILE A 52 -14.67 16.75 8.24
N GLU A 53 -14.69 18.02 7.82
CA GLU A 53 -13.92 18.51 6.67
C GLU A 53 -12.43 18.30 6.87
N GLN A 54 -11.92 18.53 8.09
CA GLN A 54 -10.53 18.27 8.42
C GLN A 54 -10.20 16.78 8.42
N ALA A 55 -11.06 15.92 8.97
CA ALA A 55 -10.90 14.47 8.90
C ALA A 55 -10.95 13.96 7.44
N LEU A 56 -11.83 14.51 6.60
CA LEU A 56 -11.90 14.22 5.18
C LEU A 56 -10.64 14.67 4.45
N ALA A 57 -10.08 15.83 4.79
CA ALA A 57 -8.82 16.31 4.23
C ALA A 57 -7.63 15.42 4.63
N GLU A 58 -7.65 14.85 5.84
CA GLU A 58 -6.64 13.92 6.32
C GLU A 58 -6.75 12.53 5.68
N VAL A 59 -7.97 12.09 5.37
CA VAL A 59 -8.26 10.78 4.77
C VAL A 59 -8.24 10.82 3.25
N ALA A 60 -8.44 12.00 2.64
CA ALA A 60 -8.44 12.18 1.20
C ALA A 60 -7.11 11.65 0.63
N PRO A 61 -7.14 10.77 -0.38
CA PRO A 61 -5.93 10.28 -1.01
C PRO A 61 -5.17 11.49 -1.54
N GLN A 62 -3.98 11.74 -0.98
CA GLN A 62 -3.08 12.75 -1.53
C GLN A 62 -2.94 12.49 -3.03
N PRO A 63 -2.96 13.54 -3.88
CA PRO A 63 -2.83 13.36 -5.32
C PRO A 63 -1.63 12.47 -5.57
N THR A 64 -1.87 11.34 -6.24
CA THR A 64 -0.84 10.35 -6.60
C THR A 64 0.33 11.13 -7.16
N GLN A 65 1.42 11.17 -6.40
CA GLN A 65 2.53 12.06 -6.73
C GLN A 65 3.06 11.63 -8.09
N GLN A 66 2.80 12.44 -9.12
CA GLN A 66 3.12 12.09 -10.50
C GLN A 66 4.63 11.92 -10.62
N VAL A 67 5.05 10.72 -10.99
CA VAL A 67 6.43 10.43 -11.37
C VAL A 67 6.62 10.76 -12.85
N ALA A 68 7.82 11.19 -13.23
CA ALA A 68 8.16 11.51 -14.62
C ALA A 68 9.26 10.58 -15.15
N PRO A 69 9.33 10.32 -16.47
CA PRO A 69 10.47 9.62 -17.08
C PRO A 69 11.81 10.28 -16.73
N GLY A 70 12.83 9.47 -16.47
CA GLY A 70 14.15 9.88 -15.99
C GLY A 70 14.22 10.16 -14.49
N GLN A 71 13.10 10.13 -13.76
CA GLN A 71 13.09 10.36 -12.32
C GLN A 71 13.57 9.13 -11.55
N LEU A 72 14.35 9.36 -10.49
CA LEU A 72 14.71 8.34 -9.51
C LEU A 72 13.53 8.06 -8.57
N VAL A 73 13.18 6.79 -8.44
CA VAL A 73 12.06 6.29 -7.64
C VAL A 73 12.48 5.07 -6.81
N PHE A 74 11.73 4.79 -5.75
CA PHE A 74 11.73 3.51 -5.06
C PHE A 74 10.59 2.66 -5.63
N ALA A 75 10.94 1.54 -6.25
CA ALA A 75 10.02 0.62 -6.91
C ALA A 75 9.92 -0.69 -6.13
N LEU A 76 8.70 -1.24 -6.00
CA LEU A 76 8.48 -2.52 -5.33
C LEU A 76 9.05 -3.68 -6.18
N SER A 77 9.87 -4.52 -5.56
CA SER A 77 10.40 -5.76 -6.14
C SER A 77 9.60 -6.97 -5.68
N ALA A 78 9.89 -8.14 -6.28
CA ALA A 78 9.22 -9.41 -5.99
C ALA A 78 9.39 -9.88 -4.53
N ASP A 79 10.44 -9.45 -3.84
CA ASP A 79 10.69 -9.73 -2.42
C ASP A 79 9.90 -8.81 -1.47
N LYS A 80 8.98 -8.01 -2.01
CA LYS A 80 8.16 -7.01 -1.32
C LYS A 80 8.99 -5.89 -0.66
N LYS A 81 10.21 -5.66 -1.13
CA LYS A 81 11.05 -4.52 -0.73
C LYS A 81 11.08 -3.48 -1.84
N TYR A 82 11.37 -2.24 -1.46
CA TYR A 82 11.47 -1.14 -2.40
C TYR A 82 12.92 -0.86 -2.72
N TYR A 83 13.26 -0.92 -4.01
CA TYR A 83 14.61 -0.68 -4.50
C TYR A 83 14.66 0.56 -5.39
N PRO A 84 15.77 1.32 -5.38
CA PRO A 84 15.96 2.42 -6.30
C PRO A 84 15.88 1.98 -7.77
N ALA A 85 15.15 2.76 -8.56
CA ALA A 85 14.92 2.55 -9.97
C ALA A 85 14.76 3.88 -10.70
N GLU A 86 15.05 3.88 -12.00
CA GLU A 86 14.77 4.98 -12.90
C GLU A 86 13.43 4.74 -13.61
N VAL A 87 12.59 5.75 -13.70
CA VAL A 87 11.35 5.69 -14.47
C VAL A 87 11.67 5.79 -15.96
N LEU A 88 11.28 4.80 -16.75
CA LEU A 88 11.46 4.79 -18.21
C LEU A 88 10.26 5.42 -18.93
N ALA A 89 9.05 5.09 -18.47
CA ALA A 89 7.80 5.55 -19.07
C ALA A 89 6.68 5.53 -18.04
N THR A 90 5.72 6.45 -18.18
CA THR A 90 4.56 6.56 -17.31
C THR A 90 3.29 6.46 -18.13
N GLY A 91 2.35 5.66 -17.66
CA GLY A 91 1.03 5.47 -18.26
C GLY A 91 -0.07 5.53 -17.20
N PRO A 92 -1.35 5.49 -17.61
CA PRO A 92 -2.48 5.62 -16.69
C PRO A 92 -2.66 4.43 -15.74
N ARG A 93 -2.10 3.25 -16.08
CA ARG A 93 -2.22 2.02 -15.29
C ARG A 93 -0.89 1.34 -14.97
N GLU A 94 0.17 1.74 -15.66
CA GLU A 94 1.50 1.16 -15.49
C GLU A 94 2.59 2.23 -15.50
N VAL A 95 3.63 1.98 -14.73
CA VAL A 95 4.89 2.72 -14.71
C VAL A 95 5.98 1.72 -15.04
N ARG A 96 6.71 1.96 -16.13
CA ARG A 96 7.87 1.15 -16.49
C ARG A 96 9.09 1.72 -15.81
N VAL A 97 9.81 0.87 -15.09
CA VAL A 97 11.01 1.25 -14.33
C VAL A 97 12.17 0.33 -14.67
N ARG A 98 13.39 0.87 -14.58
CA ARG A 98 14.64 0.11 -14.60
C ARG A 98 15.29 0.19 -13.23
N PHE A 99 15.45 -0.93 -12.54
CA PHE A 99 16.13 -0.92 -11.25
C PHE A 99 17.59 -0.51 -11.42
N MET A 100 18.14 0.20 -10.43
CA MET A 100 19.55 0.64 -10.44
C MET A 100 20.52 -0.56 -10.39
N SER A 101 20.08 -1.70 -9.86
CA SER A 101 20.79 -2.98 -9.92
C SER A 101 20.73 -3.67 -11.29
N GLY A 102 19.95 -3.12 -12.22
CA GLY A 102 19.57 -3.74 -13.49
C GLY A 102 18.19 -4.41 -13.45
N GLY A 103 17.65 -4.72 -14.63
CA GLY A 103 16.32 -5.31 -14.81
C GLY A 103 15.21 -4.27 -14.99
N GLU A 104 14.24 -4.58 -15.84
CA GLU A 104 13.11 -3.70 -16.17
C GLU A 104 11.78 -4.35 -15.80
N HIS A 105 10.89 -3.57 -15.21
CA HIS A 105 9.60 -4.04 -14.72
C HIS A 105 8.51 -3.02 -15.03
N ALA A 106 7.30 -3.51 -15.31
CA ALA A 106 6.09 -2.71 -15.33
C ALA A 106 5.36 -2.89 -14.00
N LEU A 107 5.12 -1.77 -13.30
CA LEU A 107 4.50 -1.73 -11.98
C LEU A 107 3.25 -0.86 -12.01
N VAL A 108 2.33 -1.07 -11.07
CA VAL A 108 1.23 -0.10 -10.88
C VAL A 108 1.76 1.17 -10.19
N PRO A 109 1.14 2.34 -10.39
CA PRO A 109 1.61 3.59 -9.77
C PRO A 109 1.79 3.52 -8.25
N GLU A 110 0.96 2.74 -7.54
CA GLU A 110 1.01 2.58 -6.08
C GLU A 110 2.25 1.81 -5.59
N GLN A 111 2.88 1.05 -6.48
CA GLN A 111 4.12 0.29 -6.22
C GLN A 111 5.39 1.13 -6.46
N VAL A 112 5.22 2.40 -6.86
CA VAL A 112 6.31 3.32 -7.14
C VAL A 112 6.18 4.52 -6.21
N ARG A 113 7.30 4.94 -5.62
CA ARG A 113 7.37 6.09 -4.72
C ARG A 113 8.54 6.97 -5.14
N PRO A 114 8.46 8.31 -5.04
CA PRO A 114 9.61 9.16 -5.30
C PRO A 114 10.81 8.76 -4.42
N ALA A 115 12.00 8.62 -5.02
CA ALA A 115 13.21 8.40 -4.25
C ALA A 115 13.64 9.71 -3.63
N ARG A 116 13.55 9.78 -2.31
CA ARG A 116 14.09 10.87 -1.52
C ARG A 116 15.15 10.28 -0.60
N PHE A 117 16.26 10.98 -0.49
CA PHE A 117 17.35 10.65 0.41
C PHE A 117 17.58 11.86 1.31
N LEU A 118 16.57 12.18 2.12
CA LEU A 118 16.64 13.33 3.00
C LEU A 118 17.55 13.01 4.19
N PRO A 119 18.37 13.97 4.66
CA PRO A 119 19.13 13.77 5.89
C PRO A 119 18.21 13.36 7.07
N GLY A 120 18.59 12.29 7.76
CA GLY A 120 17.83 11.68 8.86
C GLY A 120 16.85 10.58 8.43
N GLU A 121 16.56 10.43 7.13
CA GLU A 121 15.68 9.38 6.62
C GLU A 121 16.28 7.99 6.86
N LYS A 122 15.44 7.02 7.23
CA LYS A 122 15.87 5.65 7.50
C LYS A 122 15.84 4.84 6.21
N ILE A 123 16.98 4.30 5.82
CA ILE A 123 17.12 3.38 4.69
C ILE A 123 17.84 2.11 5.13
N THR A 124 17.63 0.99 4.44
CA THR A 124 18.28 -0.28 4.76
C THR A 124 19.49 -0.49 3.86
N CYS A 125 20.66 -0.72 4.47
CA CYS A 125 21.96 -0.78 3.80
C CYS A 125 22.72 -2.08 4.16
N PRO A 126 23.49 -2.70 3.24
CA PRO A 126 24.23 -3.94 3.51
C PRO A 126 25.57 -3.63 4.20
N LEU A 127 25.60 -3.73 5.52
CA LEU A 127 26.82 -3.59 6.32
C LEU A 127 27.68 -4.87 6.24
N PRO A 128 29.02 -4.76 6.21
CA PRO A 128 29.91 -5.91 6.02
C PRO A 128 29.74 -7.06 7.02
N PHE A 129 29.44 -6.75 8.29
CA PHE A 129 29.35 -7.75 9.36
C PHE A 129 27.92 -8.11 9.76
N TRP A 130 26.96 -7.19 9.56
CA TRP A 130 25.60 -7.32 10.10
C TRP A 130 24.55 -7.59 9.02
N GLY A 131 24.96 -7.60 7.75
CA GLY A 131 24.06 -7.72 6.62
C GLY A 131 23.18 -6.48 6.47
N TRP A 132 21.92 -6.67 6.09
CA TRP A 132 20.99 -5.57 5.87
C TRP A 132 20.57 -4.93 7.20
N TRP A 133 20.96 -3.68 7.41
CA TRP A 133 20.69 -2.92 8.62
C TRP A 133 20.03 -1.58 8.31
N ALA A 134 19.22 -1.05 9.25
CA ALA A 134 18.61 0.26 9.10
C ALA A 134 19.62 1.37 9.47
N CYS A 135 19.86 2.27 8.54
CA CYS A 135 20.87 3.33 8.57
C CYS A 135 20.16 4.68 8.37
N LYS A 136 20.66 5.77 8.95
CA LYS A 136 20.15 7.13 8.70
C LYS A 136 20.94 7.78 7.57
N VAL A 137 20.26 8.39 6.61
CA VAL A 137 20.90 9.17 5.55
C VAL A 137 21.57 10.39 6.16
N VAL A 138 22.83 10.64 5.82
CA VAL A 138 23.57 11.85 6.18
C VAL A 138 23.59 12.82 5.00
N LYS A 139 23.92 12.30 3.82
CA LYS A 139 24.06 13.08 2.58
C LYS A 139 23.77 12.20 1.37
N PHE A 140 23.25 12.81 0.32
CA PHE A 140 23.10 12.20 -1.00
C PHE A 140 23.87 13.00 -2.05
N ASP A 141 24.68 12.32 -2.86
CA ASP A 141 25.35 12.90 -4.02
C ASP A 141 24.64 12.45 -5.30
N HIS A 142 23.93 13.38 -5.93
CA HIS A 142 23.18 13.14 -7.16
C HIS A 142 24.06 12.87 -8.39
N LYS A 143 25.31 13.34 -8.41
CA LYS A 143 26.19 13.17 -9.58
C LYS A 143 26.80 11.78 -9.60
N GLU A 144 27.30 11.36 -8.44
CA GLU A 144 27.94 10.05 -8.28
C GLU A 144 26.94 8.94 -7.97
N MET A 145 25.67 9.29 -7.73
CA MET A 145 24.61 8.35 -7.31
C MET A 145 25.02 7.55 -6.07
N GLN A 146 25.56 8.27 -5.08
CA GLN A 146 26.04 7.70 -3.82
C GLN A 146 25.30 8.31 -2.64
N VAL A 147 24.97 7.46 -1.67
CA VAL A 147 24.34 7.86 -0.41
C VAL A 147 25.29 7.56 0.74
N THR A 148 25.55 8.59 1.54
CA THR A 148 26.29 8.49 2.79
C THR A 148 25.29 8.29 3.92
N VAL A 149 25.48 7.24 4.70
CA VAL A 149 24.61 6.83 5.81
C VAL A 149 25.39 6.66 7.09
N THR A 150 24.71 6.75 8.23
CA THR A 150 25.27 6.45 9.55
C THR A 150 24.41 5.44 10.30
N ASP A 151 25.07 4.57 11.06
CA ASP A 151 24.45 3.64 12.02
C ASP A 151 24.51 4.19 13.47
N ASP A 152 24.79 5.49 13.65
CA ASP A 152 25.07 6.19 14.90
C ASP A 152 26.51 6.00 15.46
N TRP A 153 27.29 5.02 14.98
CA TRP A 153 28.69 4.81 15.40
C TRP A 153 29.70 5.09 14.29
N ASN A 154 29.35 4.73 13.07
CA ASN A 154 30.18 4.80 11.88
C ASN A 154 29.41 5.47 10.74
N THR A 155 30.15 5.91 9.74
CA THR A 155 29.60 6.46 8.50
C THR A 155 30.08 5.61 7.33
N PHE A 156 29.16 5.29 6.43
CA PHE A 156 29.41 4.46 5.26
C PHE A 156 28.86 5.15 4.03
N THR A 157 29.52 4.96 2.88
CA THR A 157 29.03 5.44 1.60
C THR A 157 28.70 4.23 0.73
N PHE A 158 27.48 4.21 0.20
CA PHE A 158 26.99 3.16 -0.67
C PHE A 158 26.53 3.75 -2.00
N ASP A 159 26.69 2.96 -3.06
CA ASP A 159 25.99 3.18 -4.31
C ASP A 159 24.48 3.04 -4.09
N VAL A 160 23.67 3.89 -4.74
CA VAL A 160 22.22 3.86 -4.64
C VAL A 160 21.63 2.49 -5.01
N SER A 161 22.25 1.72 -5.92
CA SER A 161 21.81 0.36 -6.26
C SER A 161 21.86 -0.63 -5.09
N LYS A 162 22.63 -0.33 -4.04
CA LYS A 162 22.83 -1.21 -2.87
C LYS A 162 21.93 -0.87 -1.70
N VAL A 163 21.10 0.16 -1.78
CA VAL A 163 20.18 0.51 -0.70
C VAL A 163 18.76 0.09 -1.02
N ARG A 164 17.94 -0.07 0.02
CA ARG A 164 16.52 -0.38 -0.11
C ARG A 164 15.70 0.28 0.98
N LEU A 165 14.41 0.41 0.73
CA LEU A 165 13.42 0.67 1.77
C LEU A 165 12.71 -0.63 2.10
N ASP A 166 12.73 -0.98 3.38
CA ASP A 166 11.79 -1.97 3.87
C ASP A 166 10.40 -1.33 3.88
N PRO A 167 9.34 -2.04 3.42
CA PRO A 167 7.99 -1.55 3.59
C PRO A 167 7.80 -1.25 5.08
N PRO A 168 7.00 -0.23 5.44
CA PRO A 168 6.59 -0.07 6.83
C PRO A 168 6.12 -1.46 7.26
N LYS A 169 6.73 -1.99 8.33
CA LYS A 169 6.15 -3.17 8.95
C LYS A 169 4.76 -2.69 9.29
N ASP A 170 3.76 -3.16 8.56
CA ASP A 170 2.39 -3.00 9.00
C ASP A 170 2.44 -3.36 10.49
N GLN A 171 1.83 -2.52 11.32
CA GLN A 171 1.54 -2.91 12.69
C GLN A 171 0.48 -4.02 12.60
N GLU A 172 0.85 -5.12 11.96
CA GLU A 172 0.00 -6.19 11.51
C GLU A 172 -0.11 -7.14 12.70
N GLU A 173 -1.33 -7.10 13.22
CA GLU A 173 -1.85 -7.89 14.32
C GLU A 173 -1.26 -7.51 15.67
N THR A 174 -1.94 -6.59 16.35
CA THR A 174 -1.97 -6.54 17.82
C THR A 174 -1.91 -7.97 18.36
N THR A 175 -1.11 -8.20 19.39
CA THR A 175 -0.84 -9.50 20.01
C THR A 175 -2.11 -10.35 20.24
N ARG A 176 -3.27 -9.68 20.35
CA ARG A 176 -4.63 -10.24 20.41
C ARG A 176 -5.02 -11.09 19.19
N THR A 177 -4.78 -10.67 17.95
CA THR A 177 -5.22 -11.43 16.76
C THR A 177 -4.42 -12.71 16.56
N LYS A 178 -3.11 -12.69 16.86
CA LYS A 178 -2.27 -13.90 16.91
C LYS A 178 -2.68 -14.85 18.04
N LEU A 179 -3.05 -14.32 19.21
CA LEU A 179 -3.57 -15.12 20.34
C LEU A 179 -4.92 -15.76 20.00
N ILE A 180 -5.83 -15.03 19.36
CA ILE A 180 -7.15 -15.55 18.94
C ILE A 180 -6.97 -16.63 17.88
N ARG A 181 -6.12 -16.40 16.87
CA ARG A 181 -5.84 -17.40 15.82
C ARG A 181 -5.20 -18.68 16.40
N ASN A 182 -4.24 -18.54 17.31
CA ASN A 182 -3.62 -19.68 17.98
C ASN A 182 -4.62 -20.38 18.93
N ALA A 183 -5.43 -19.65 19.69
CA ALA A 183 -6.46 -20.24 20.56
C ALA A 183 -7.51 -21.01 19.76
N TYR A 184 -7.89 -20.55 18.57
CA TYR A 184 -8.81 -21.27 17.69
C TYR A 184 -8.19 -22.59 17.18
N LEU A 185 -6.91 -22.55 16.77
CA LEU A 185 -6.16 -23.74 16.33
C LEU A 185 -5.99 -24.80 17.44
N TRP A 186 -5.69 -24.36 18.66
CA TRP A 186 -5.59 -25.26 19.82
C TRP A 186 -6.96 -25.73 20.34
N GLY A 187 -8.01 -24.91 20.20
CA GLY A 187 -9.38 -25.25 20.57
C GLY A 187 -9.98 -26.37 19.71
N VAL A 188 -9.69 -26.38 18.40
CA VAL A 188 -10.14 -27.46 17.49
C VAL A 188 -9.40 -28.77 17.78
N ALA A 189 -8.11 -28.72 18.12
CA ALA A 189 -7.34 -29.91 18.47
C ALA A 189 -7.76 -30.55 19.81
N SER A 190 -8.17 -29.74 20.79
CA SER A 190 -8.63 -30.22 22.10
C SER A 190 -10.09 -30.66 22.11
N GLY A 191 -10.95 -30.06 21.27
CA GLY A 191 -12.34 -30.48 21.09
C GLY A 191 -12.47 -31.93 20.60
N GLY A 192 -11.68 -32.33 19.60
CA GLY A 192 -11.74 -33.70 19.06
C GLY A 192 -11.36 -34.79 20.06
N ILE A 193 -10.45 -34.51 21.00
CA ILE A 193 -10.02 -35.46 22.02
C ILE A 193 -11.11 -35.65 23.09
N ILE A 194 -11.76 -34.57 23.51
CA ILE A 194 -12.83 -34.62 24.51
C ILE A 194 -14.07 -35.34 23.95
N THR A 195 -14.45 -35.06 22.70
CA THR A 195 -15.60 -35.76 22.08
C THR A 195 -15.32 -37.25 21.91
N ALA A 196 -14.11 -37.66 21.53
CA ALA A 196 -13.74 -39.07 21.39
C ALA A 196 -13.75 -39.84 22.73
N ILE A 197 -13.35 -39.20 23.83
CA ILE A 197 -13.39 -39.80 25.17
C ILE A 197 -14.83 -39.95 25.67
N VAL A 198 -15.66 -38.91 25.48
CA VAL A 198 -17.08 -38.96 25.88
C VAL A 198 -17.86 -39.99 25.06
N MET A 199 -17.64 -40.09 23.74
CA MET A 199 -18.28 -41.09 22.89
C MET A 199 -17.93 -42.52 23.31
N ARG A 200 -16.68 -42.75 23.73
CA ARG A 200 -16.20 -44.06 24.19
C ARG A 200 -16.82 -44.49 25.53
N PHE A 201 -17.22 -43.54 26.38
CA PHE A 201 -17.93 -43.82 27.63
C PHE A 201 -19.45 -43.98 27.43
N LEU A 202 -20.04 -43.37 26.41
CA LEU A 202 -21.46 -43.52 26.06
C LEU A 202 -21.78 -44.82 25.30
N MET A 203 -20.79 -45.47 24.69
CA MET A 203 -20.95 -46.73 23.95
C MET A 203 -20.60 -48.00 24.76
N ARG A 204 -20.49 -47.90 26.08
CA ARG A 204 -20.35 -49.02 27.01
C ARG A 204 -21.59 -49.13 27.89
#